data_AF-A0A2F0AR07-F1
#
_entry.id   AF-A0A2F0AR07-F1
#
_cell.length_a   1.000
_cell.length_b   1.000
_cell.length_c   1.000
_cell.angle_alpha   90.00
_cell.angle_beta   90.00
_cell.angle_gamma   90.00
#
_symmetry.space_group_name_H-M   'P 1'
#
loop_
_entity.id
_entity.type
_entity.pdbx_description
1 polymer ?
#
loop_
_entity_poly.entity_id
_entity_poly.type
_entity_poly.pdbx_seq_one_letter_code
_entity_poly.pdbx_strand_id
1 'polypeptide(L)'
;MTDDKDSQRVFATDPDGRTRITDRPSVDQNSPRSLQDMDFSTHILSLNAMALLHLGDVDGIAEDERDVGAAAHIIDTLKMLKEKTANNLNASEEKLLDTLLYELKVKYLHVRG
;
A
#
# COMPACT_ATOMS: atom_id res chain seq x y z
N MET A 1 28.54 38.78 6.60
CA MET A 1 27.11 38.66 6.98
C MET A 1 26.92 37.19 7.30
N THR A 2 26.84 36.89 8.59
CA THR A 2 27.01 35.58 9.23
C THR A 2 25.84 34.63 8.97
N ASP A 3 26.18 33.34 8.87
CA ASP A 3 25.31 32.15 8.93
C ASP A 3 24.22 32.26 10.02
N ASP A 4 22.95 32.15 9.62
CA ASP A 4 21.80 32.00 10.51
C ASP A 4 21.29 30.55 10.44
N LYS A 5 21.99 29.64 11.11
CA LYS A 5 21.64 28.21 11.24
C LYS A 5 21.37 27.77 12.68
N ASP A 6 21.29 28.70 13.64
CA ASP A 6 21.27 28.37 15.07
C ASP A 6 19.86 28.27 15.69
N SER A 7 18.79 28.25 14.88
CA SER A 7 17.42 28.40 15.41
C SER A 7 16.73 27.12 15.90
N GLN A 8 17.41 25.98 16.03
CA GLN A 8 16.79 24.75 16.58
C GLN A 8 17.72 23.99 17.52
N ARG A 9 17.99 24.57 18.70
CA ARG A 9 18.58 23.86 19.85
C ARG A 9 17.58 23.84 21.00
N VAL A 10 17.19 22.65 21.42
CA VAL A 10 16.42 22.46 22.67
C VAL A 10 17.40 22.15 23.79
N PHE A 11 17.35 22.98 24.84
CA PHE A 11 18.22 22.84 26.00
C PHE A 11 17.54 21.93 27.03
N ALA A 12 17.95 20.67 27.10
CA ALA A 12 17.63 19.80 28.22
C ALA A 12 18.82 19.79 29.19
N THR A 13 18.57 20.14 30.45
CA THR A 13 19.58 20.10 31.52
C THR A 13 19.55 18.74 32.21
N ASP A 14 20.66 18.01 32.15
CA ASP A 14 20.88 16.81 32.97
C ASP A 14 20.96 17.19 34.47
N PRO A 15 20.65 16.27 35.41
CA PRO A 15 20.71 16.54 36.85
C PRO A 15 22.09 16.94 37.39
N ASP A 16 23.17 16.72 36.62
CA ASP A 16 24.54 17.14 36.95
C ASP A 16 24.92 18.51 36.35
N GLY A 17 23.95 19.29 35.85
CA GLY A 17 24.16 20.67 35.37
C GLY A 17 24.99 20.80 34.09
N ARG A 18 25.18 19.70 33.34
CA ARG A 18 25.86 19.70 32.05
C ARG A 18 24.86 19.82 30.91
N THR A 19 24.94 20.90 30.14
CA THR A 19 24.15 21.07 28.92
C THR A 19 24.69 20.13 27.84
N ARG A 20 24.01 19.01 27.59
CA ARG A 20 24.27 18.19 26.41
C ARG A 20 23.45 18.73 25.25
N ILE A 21 24.12 19.23 24.22
CA ILE A 21 23.50 19.40 22.91
C ILE A 21 23.24 17.99 22.40
N THR A 22 22.02 17.50 22.59
CA THR A 22 21.60 16.26 21.92
C THR A 22 21.15 16.66 20.54
N ASP A 23 21.87 16.18 19.53
CA ASP A 23 21.35 16.21 18.17
C ASP A 23 20.02 15.45 18.19
N ARG A 24 18.92 16.14 17.87
CA ARG A 24 17.67 15.47 17.48
C ARG A 24 18.06 14.35 16.51
N PRO A 25 17.52 13.12 16.62
CA PRO A 25 17.74 12.13 15.58
C PRO A 25 17.29 12.77 14.27
N SER A 26 18.28 13.12 13.44
CA SER A 26 18.07 13.67 12.11
C SER A 26 17.34 12.59 11.35
N VAL A 27 16.03 12.76 11.14
CA VAL A 27 15.32 11.98 10.14
C VAL A 27 16.01 12.32 8.84
N ASP A 28 16.88 11.43 8.39
CA ASP A 28 17.55 11.56 7.11
C ASP A 28 16.48 11.43 6.02
N GLN A 29 15.95 12.58 5.60
CA GLN A 29 14.96 12.69 4.52
C GLN A 29 15.53 12.22 3.17
N ASN A 30 16.82 11.88 3.11
CA ASN A 30 17.52 11.35 1.96
C ASN A 30 17.97 9.89 2.13
N SER A 31 17.58 9.23 3.22
CA SER A 31 17.55 7.78 3.22
C SER A 31 16.53 7.37 2.15
N PRO A 32 16.93 6.66 1.08
CA PRO A 32 15.95 6.10 0.18
C PRO A 32 15.04 5.31 1.10
N ARG A 33 13.74 5.68 1.17
CA ARG A 33 12.74 4.71 1.62
C ARG A 33 13.16 3.44 0.92
N SER A 34 13.45 2.35 1.62
CA SER A 34 13.64 1.09 0.92
C SER A 34 12.30 0.86 0.23
N LEU A 35 12.19 1.34 -1.01
CA LEU A 35 11.15 0.98 -1.93
C LEU A 35 11.45 -0.50 -2.06
N GLN A 36 10.81 -1.31 -1.23
CA GLN A 36 10.84 -2.74 -1.41
C GLN A 36 10.46 -2.91 -2.87
N ASP A 37 11.34 -3.54 -3.64
CA ASP A 37 11.12 -3.71 -5.07
C ASP A 37 9.74 -4.34 -5.23
N MET A 38 8.85 -3.63 -5.93
CA MET A 38 7.49 -4.11 -6.11
C MET A 38 7.55 -5.37 -6.97
N ASP A 39 7.09 -6.49 -6.43
CA ASP A 39 6.94 -7.73 -7.18
C ASP A 39 5.51 -7.91 -7.69
N PHE A 40 5.33 -8.89 -8.59
CA PHE A 40 4.03 -9.16 -9.21
C PHE A 40 2.97 -9.51 -8.17
N SER A 41 3.34 -10.32 -7.17
CA SER A 41 2.44 -10.75 -6.09
C SER A 41 1.91 -9.56 -5.28
N THR A 42 2.79 -8.64 -4.88
CA THR A 42 2.45 -7.42 -4.17
C THR A 42 1.52 -6.54 -5.00
N HIS A 43 1.80 -6.42 -6.30
CA HIS A 43 0.95 -5.65 -7.20
C HIS A 43 -0.47 -6.23 -7.30
N ILE A 44 -0.63 -7.53 -7.59
CA ILE A 44 -1.97 -8.14 -7.71
C ILE A 44 -2.72 -8.19 -6.38
N LEU A 45 -2.01 -8.30 -5.24
CA LEU A 45 -2.61 -8.18 -3.91
C LEU A 45 -3.16 -6.78 -3.64
N SER A 46 -2.44 -5.73 -4.05
CA SER A 46 -2.92 -4.35 -3.94
C SER A 46 -4.17 -4.10 -4.80
N LEU A 47 -4.20 -4.63 -6.02
CA LEU A 47 -5.39 -4.60 -6.89
C LEU A 47 -6.56 -5.33 -6.23
N ASN A 48 -6.33 -6.51 -5.64
CA ASN A 48 -7.36 -7.22 -4.90
C ASN A 48 -7.94 -6.40 -3.74
N ALA A 49 -7.07 -5.80 -2.91
CA ALA A 49 -7.51 -4.96 -1.80
C ALA A 49 -8.36 -3.77 -2.27
N MET A 50 -7.98 -3.12 -3.38
CA MET A 50 -8.78 -2.05 -3.98
C MET A 50 -10.14 -2.55 -4.48
N ALA A 51 -10.19 -3.72 -5.12
CA ALA A 51 -11.47 -4.30 -5.57
C ALA A 51 -12.40 -4.62 -4.40
N LEU A 52 -11.88 -5.20 -3.30
CA LEU A 52 -12.66 -5.48 -2.09
C LEU A 52 -13.18 -4.20 -1.42
N LEU A 53 -12.36 -3.15 -1.37
CA LEU A 53 -12.79 -1.84 -0.88
C LEU A 53 -13.96 -1.29 -1.70
N HIS A 54 -13.85 -1.32 -3.03
CA HIS A 54 -14.91 -0.87 -3.93
C HIS A 54 -16.18 -1.73 -3.86
N LEU A 55 -16.08 -3.01 -3.50
CA LEU A 55 -17.21 -3.88 -3.22
C LEU A 55 -17.83 -3.65 -1.84
N GLY A 56 -17.21 -2.85 -0.96
CA GLY A 56 -17.60 -2.68 0.43
C GLY A 56 -17.59 -4.00 1.20
N ASP A 57 -16.64 -4.87 0.88
CA ASP A 57 -16.32 -6.12 1.59
C ASP A 57 -15.29 -5.88 2.71
N VAL A 58 -15.20 -4.62 3.16
CA VAL A 58 -14.35 -4.15 4.24
C VAL A 58 -15.25 -3.51 5.29
N ASP A 59 -15.04 -3.87 6.55
CA ASP A 59 -15.82 -3.35 7.68
C ASP A 59 -15.79 -1.81 7.72
N GLY A 60 -16.95 -1.21 7.94
CA GLY A 60 -17.09 0.24 8.11
C GLY A 60 -17.35 1.04 6.83
N ILE A 61 -17.40 0.39 5.65
CA ILE A 61 -17.82 1.03 4.40
C ILE A 61 -19.35 0.96 4.28
N ALA A 62 -19.99 2.11 4.06
CA ALA A 62 -21.44 2.17 3.85
C ALA A 62 -21.82 1.68 2.45
N GLU A 63 -23.05 1.18 2.25
CA GLU A 63 -23.46 0.62 0.95
C GLU A 63 -23.47 1.65 -0.18
N ASP A 64 -23.72 2.91 0.13
CA ASP A 64 -23.69 4.04 -0.81
C ASP A 64 -22.28 4.50 -1.18
N GLU A 65 -21.26 4.07 -0.44
CA GLU A 65 -19.85 4.33 -0.74
C GLU A 65 -19.23 3.25 -1.66
N ARG A 66 -19.98 2.19 -1.99
CA ARG A 66 -19.54 1.13 -2.91
C ARG A 66 -19.49 1.64 -4.34
N ASP A 67 -18.44 1.24 -5.07
CA ASP A 67 -18.32 1.45 -6.52
C ASP A 67 -18.12 0.10 -7.22
N VAL A 68 -19.23 -0.56 -7.51
CA VAL A 68 -19.25 -1.86 -8.20
C VAL A 68 -18.64 -1.75 -9.61
N GLY A 69 -18.71 -0.57 -10.24
CA GLY A 69 -18.10 -0.33 -11.55
C GLY A 69 -16.57 -0.34 -11.49
N ALA A 70 -16.00 0.35 -10.51
CA ALA A 70 -14.56 0.34 -10.25
C ALA A 70 -14.06 -1.08 -9.91
N ALA A 71 -14.79 -1.82 -9.08
CA ALA A 71 -14.45 -3.22 -8.78
C ALA A 71 -14.45 -4.09 -10.05
N ALA A 72 -15.44 -3.93 -10.94
CA ALA A 72 -15.50 -4.66 -12.21
C ALA A 72 -14.27 -4.37 -13.09
N HIS A 73 -13.87 -3.10 -13.18
CA HIS A 73 -12.70 -2.70 -13.95
C HIS A 73 -11.40 -3.32 -13.42
N ILE A 74 -11.24 -3.39 -12.09
CA ILE A 74 -10.09 -4.05 -11.48
C ILE A 74 -10.09 -5.55 -11.74
N ILE A 75 -11.25 -6.21 -11.66
CA ILE A 75 -11.38 -7.64 -11.99
C ILE A 75 -10.98 -7.88 -13.46
N ASP A 76 -11.40 -7.02 -14.38
CA ASP A 76 -11.01 -7.12 -15.79
C ASP A 76 -9.52 -6.85 -16.00
N THR A 77 -8.93 -5.95 -15.22
CA THR A 77 -7.47 -5.72 -15.21
C THR A 77 -6.72 -6.97 -14.77
N LEU A 78 -7.15 -7.64 -13.69
CA LEU A 78 -6.56 -8.90 -13.22
C LEU A 78 -6.71 -10.02 -14.25
N LYS A 79 -7.85 -10.11 -14.96
CA LYS A 79 -8.05 -11.06 -16.06
C LYS A 79 -7.08 -10.79 -17.21
N MET A 80 -6.96 -9.52 -17.62
CA MET A 80 -6.03 -9.11 -18.67
C MET A 80 -4.58 -9.43 -18.28
N LEU A 81 -4.18 -9.16 -17.03
CA LEU A 81 -2.86 -9.53 -16.52
C LEU A 81 -2.62 -11.02 -16.62
N LYS A 82 -3.57 -11.87 -16.19
CA LYS A 82 -3.46 -13.34 -16.32
C LYS A 82 -3.16 -13.76 -17.77
N GLU A 83 -3.86 -13.18 -18.74
CA GLU A 83 -3.66 -13.48 -20.15
C GLU A 83 -2.30 -12.99 -20.66
N LYS A 84 -1.90 -11.77 -20.28
CA LYS A 84 -0.66 -11.14 -20.76
C LYS A 84 0.61 -11.67 -20.11
N THR A 85 0.50 -12.20 -18.89
CA THR A 85 1.64 -12.77 -18.15
C THR A 85 1.70 -14.30 -18.22
N ALA A 86 0.81 -14.94 -18.99
CA ALA A 86 0.84 -16.38 -19.22
C ALA A 86 2.24 -16.87 -19.65
N ASN A 87 2.69 -17.96 -19.05
CA ASN A 87 4.05 -18.53 -19.20
C ASN A 87 5.21 -17.68 -18.65
N ASN A 88 4.94 -16.52 -18.05
CA ASN A 88 5.94 -15.71 -17.33
C ASN A 88 5.78 -15.79 -15.81
N LEU A 89 4.70 -16.41 -15.32
CA LEU A 89 4.44 -16.59 -13.90
C LEU A 89 5.08 -17.86 -13.37
N ASN A 90 5.57 -17.81 -12.14
CA ASN A 90 5.85 -19.03 -11.39
C ASN A 90 4.54 -19.63 -10.85
N ALA A 91 4.60 -20.90 -10.41
CA ALA A 91 3.41 -21.64 -9.96
C ALA A 91 2.66 -20.97 -8.78
N SER A 92 3.39 -20.26 -7.91
CA SER A 92 2.79 -19.54 -6.78
C SER A 92 2.04 -18.29 -7.24
N GLU A 93 2.61 -17.53 -8.17
CA GLU A 93 1.98 -16.33 -8.76
C GLU A 93 0.73 -16.69 -9.56
N GLU A 94 0.80 -17.75 -10.37
CA GLU A 94 -0.33 -18.24 -11.15
C GLU A 94 -1.47 -18.67 -10.23
N LYS A 95 -1.17 -19.47 -9.20
CA LYS A 95 -2.17 -19.90 -8.21
C LYS A 95 -2.76 -18.73 -7.44
N LEU A 96 -1.94 -17.75 -7.06
CA LEU A 96 -2.38 -16.56 -6.36
C LEU A 96 -3.38 -15.79 -7.23
N LEU A 97 -3.01 -15.46 -8.47
CA LEU A 97 -3.86 -14.72 -9.39
C LEU A 97 -5.20 -15.43 -9.66
N ASP A 98 -5.17 -16.76 -9.79
CA ASP A 98 -6.37 -17.58 -9.99
C ASP A 98 -7.31 -17.56 -8.78
N THR A 99 -6.74 -17.62 -7.58
CA THR A 99 -7.48 -17.55 -6.33
C THR A 99 -8.16 -16.18 -6.20
N LEU A 100 -7.41 -15.10 -6.38
CA LEU A 100 -7.94 -13.73 -6.30
C LEU A 100 -9.05 -13.49 -7.33
N LEU A 101 -8.86 -13.93 -8.57
CA LEU A 101 -9.87 -13.81 -9.62
C LEU A 101 -11.16 -14.58 -9.31
N TYR A 102 -11.05 -15.77 -8.72
CA TYR A 102 -12.23 -16.55 -8.31
C TYR A 102 -13.00 -15.85 -7.19
N GLU A 103 -12.31 -15.48 -6.11
CA GLU A 103 -12.92 -14.85 -4.94
C GLU A 103 -13.61 -13.53 -5.29
N LEU A 104 -12.93 -12.66 -6.04
CA LEU A 104 -13.49 -11.38 -6.46
C LEU A 104 -14.72 -11.55 -7.34
N LYS A 105 -14.75 -12.55 -8.23
CA LYS A 105 -15.94 -12.83 -9.07
C LYS A 105 -17.13 -13.25 -8.23
N VAL A 106 -16.93 -14.13 -7.25
CA VAL A 106 -18.01 -14.58 -6.35
C VAL A 106 -18.57 -13.39 -5.56
N LYS A 107 -17.68 -12.58 -4.96
CA LYS A 107 -18.09 -11.38 -4.21
C LYS A 107 -18.80 -10.36 -5.09
N TYR A 108 -18.27 -10.09 -6.28
CA TYR A 108 -18.89 -9.20 -7.26
C TYR A 108 -20.30 -9.65 -7.65
N LEU A 109 -20.50 -10.95 -7.91
CA LEU A 109 -21.82 -11.49 -8.23
C LEU A 109 -22.80 -11.40 -7.06
N HIS A 110 -22.31 -11.54 -5.82
CA HIS A 110 -23.14 -11.38 -4.63
C HIS A 110 -23.61 -9.95 -4.43
N VAL A 111 -22.75 -8.96 -4.67
CA VAL A 111 -23.13 -7.53 -4.53
C VAL A 111 -24.03 -7.05 -5.67
N ARG A 112 -23.89 -7.64 -6.87
CA ARG A 112 -24.64 -7.22 -8.07
C ARG A 112 -25.98 -7.96 -8.25
N GLY A 113 -26.28 -8.95 -7.42
CA GLY A 113 -27.51 -9.75 -7.47
C GLY A 113 -28.45 -9.40 -6.34
#